data_AF-A0A932BGA2-F1
#
_entry.id   AF-A0A932BGA2-F1
#
_cell.length_a   1.000
_cell.length_b   1.000
_cell.length_c   1.000
_cell.angle_alpha   90.00
_cell.angle_beta   90.00
_cell.angle_gamma   90.00
#
_symmetry.space_group_name_H-M   'P 1'
#
loop_
_entity.id
_entity.type
_entity.pdbx_description
1 polymer ?
#
loop_
_entity_poly.entity_id
_entity_poly.type
_entity_poly.pdbx_seq_one_letter_code
_entity_poly.pdbx_strand_id
1 'polypeptide(L)'
;MLYELRRYDVAAGKLPALVDRFGSFTVNKWKEYGFRLIGFWTPLMGEKSNQVTYIWGWESYEERTKKMAPWRADPTRAAKWAETEKDGPLVKRVYNQLMEPTSYSQLDRGEAYGPDASTRKPYFFELREYQAMPGKIQNITDRFGNFTCDAFKKHGFRQVGYWHNRMGGNDHVLTYLLA
;
A
#
# COMPACT_ATOMS: atom_id res chain seq x y z
N MET A 1 10.43 -10.05 -4.49
CA MET A 1 9.79 -8.75 -4.20
C MET A 1 9.03 -8.84 -2.87
N LEU A 2 9.07 -7.76 -2.08
CA LEU A 2 8.28 -7.48 -0.89
C LEU A 2 7.43 -6.23 -1.14
N TYR A 3 6.31 -6.13 -0.45
CA TYR A 3 5.40 -5.00 -0.51
C TYR A 3 5.24 -4.37 0.85
N GLU A 4 5.39 -3.05 0.96
CA GLU A 4 5.20 -2.33 2.21
C GLU A 4 3.90 -1.54 2.18
N LEU A 5 2.88 -2.06 2.87
CA LEU A 5 1.63 -1.34 3.11
C LEU A 5 1.85 -0.34 4.23
N ARG A 6 1.50 0.93 4.00
CA ARG A 6 1.64 2.01 4.97
C ARG A 6 0.31 2.74 5.12
N ARG A 7 -0.06 2.99 6.37
CA ARG A 7 -1.27 3.71 6.77
C ARG A 7 -0.92 4.81 7.75
N TYR A 8 -1.27 6.05 7.46
CA TYR A 8 -0.93 7.19 8.31
C TYR A 8 -2.22 7.81 8.84
N ASP A 9 -2.43 7.70 10.16
CA ASP A 9 -3.50 8.44 10.83
C ASP A 9 -3.13 9.91 10.81
N VAL A 10 -4.00 10.72 10.21
CA VAL A 10 -3.71 12.13 10.01
C VAL A 10 -4.19 12.94 11.20
N ALA A 11 -3.49 14.04 11.51
CA ALA A 11 -3.98 15.01 12.47
C ALA A 11 -5.32 15.62 12.03
N ALA A 12 -6.13 16.05 12.99
CA ALA A 12 -7.46 16.59 12.69
C ALA A 12 -7.32 17.84 11.80
N GLY A 13 -8.08 17.92 10.70
CA GLY A 13 -8.02 19.01 9.74
C GLY A 13 -6.77 19.09 8.87
N LYS A 14 -5.82 18.14 9.01
CA LYS A 14 -4.51 18.19 8.31
C LYS A 14 -4.42 17.30 7.06
N LEU A 15 -5.48 16.56 6.70
CA LEU A 15 -5.49 15.67 5.52
C LEU A 15 -5.18 16.40 4.21
N PRO A 16 -5.81 17.55 3.89
CA PRO A 16 -5.48 18.27 2.66
C PRO A 16 -4.00 18.67 2.59
N ALA A 17 -3.44 19.20 3.69
CA ALA A 17 -2.04 19.60 3.77
C ALA A 17 -1.07 18.41 3.63
N LEU A 18 -1.41 17.26 4.22
CA LEU A 18 -0.61 16.05 4.08
C LEU A 18 -0.63 15.52 2.65
N VAL A 19 -1.81 15.45 2.02
CA VAL A 19 -1.98 15.01 0.63
C VAL A 19 -1.24 15.95 -0.32
N ASP A 20 -1.33 17.26 -0.11
CA ASP A 20 -0.58 18.25 -0.87
C ASP A 20 0.93 18.03 -0.78
N ARG A 21 1.49 17.84 0.42
CA ARG A 21 2.92 17.53 0.60
C ARG A 21 3.33 16.24 -0.12
N PHE A 22 2.45 15.23 -0.13
CA PHE A 22 2.74 14.00 -0.86
C PHE A 22 2.76 14.23 -2.36
N GLY A 23 1.76 14.91 -2.91
CA GLY A 23 1.61 15.14 -4.34
C GLY A 23 2.62 16.14 -4.92
N SER A 24 2.89 17.24 -4.22
CA SER A 24 3.78 18.31 -4.68
C SER A 24 5.26 17.94 -4.55
N PHE A 25 5.63 17.19 -3.52
CA PHE A 25 7.03 16.94 -3.18
C PHE A 25 7.36 15.46 -3.03
N THR A 26 6.70 14.78 -2.08
CA THR A 26 7.23 13.50 -1.54
C THR A 26 7.24 12.38 -2.58
N VAL A 27 6.15 12.20 -3.33
CA VAL A 27 6.05 11.13 -4.34
C VAL A 27 7.01 11.37 -5.50
N ASN A 28 7.26 12.62 -5.88
CA ASN A 28 8.25 12.95 -6.90
C ASN A 28 9.66 12.67 -6.41
N LYS A 29 9.97 13.11 -5.19
CA LYS A 29 11.29 12.94 -4.58
C LYS A 29 11.66 11.47 -4.38
N TRP A 30 10.70 10.62 -4.02
CA TRP A 30 10.88 9.16 -3.91
C TRP A 30 11.43 8.49 -5.18
N LYS A 31 11.12 9.03 -6.36
CA LYS A 31 11.63 8.50 -7.65
C LYS A 31 13.14 8.63 -7.74
N GLU A 32 13.72 9.71 -7.20
CA GLU A 32 15.17 9.94 -7.17
C GLU A 32 15.90 8.89 -6.32
N TYR A 33 15.22 8.30 -5.33
CA TYR A 33 15.74 7.21 -4.50
C TYR A 33 15.37 5.81 -5.04
N GLY A 34 14.71 5.75 -6.21
CA GLY A 34 14.26 4.51 -6.82
C GLY A 34 13.20 3.76 -6.01
N PHE A 35 12.39 4.46 -5.22
CA PHE A 35 11.25 3.85 -4.53
C PHE A 35 10.17 3.53 -5.57
N ARG A 36 9.53 2.37 -5.42
CA ARG A 36 8.48 1.91 -6.35
C ARG A 36 7.12 2.04 -5.67
N LEU A 37 6.37 3.08 -6.01
CA LEU A 37 5.01 3.29 -5.50
C LEU A 37 4.01 2.47 -6.34
N ILE A 38 3.31 1.54 -5.69
CA ILE A 38 2.25 0.73 -6.33
C ILE A 38 0.94 1.50 -6.40
N GLY A 39 0.63 2.26 -5.36
CA GLY A 39 -0.49 3.19 -5.36
C GLY A 39 -0.63 3.95 -4.05
N PHE A 40 -1.45 5.00 -4.07
CA PHE A 40 -1.65 5.94 -2.98
C PHE A 40 -3.11 6.39 -2.95
N TRP A 41 -3.75 6.34 -1.79
CA TRP A 41 -5.17 6.58 -1.63
C TRP A 41 -5.47 7.32 -0.33
N THR A 42 -6.57 8.07 -0.35
CA THR A 42 -7.35 8.44 0.85
C THR A 42 -8.59 7.54 0.89
N PRO A 43 -8.90 6.89 2.02
CA PRO A 43 -10.02 5.97 2.09
C PRO A 43 -11.35 6.71 1.97
N LEU A 44 -12.20 6.26 1.05
CA LEU A 44 -13.59 6.71 0.96
C LEU A 44 -14.50 5.97 1.94
N MET A 45 -14.14 4.73 2.25
CA MET A 45 -14.80 3.86 3.21
C MET A 45 -13.73 3.02 3.91
N GLY A 46 -13.87 2.82 5.22
CA GLY A 46 -12.94 2.03 6.04
C GLY A 46 -13.04 2.38 7.52
N GLU A 47 -12.18 1.77 8.34
CA GLU A 47 -12.14 2.01 9.80
C GLU A 47 -11.87 3.49 10.13
N LYS A 48 -11.06 4.16 9.31
CA LYS A 48 -10.69 5.57 9.50
C LYS A 48 -10.78 6.31 8.19
N SER A 49 -11.59 7.37 8.15
CA SER A 49 -11.70 8.28 7.00
C SER A 49 -10.55 9.31 6.94
N ASN A 50 -9.98 9.69 8.09
CA ASN A 50 -8.89 10.65 8.18
C ASN A 50 -7.50 9.98 8.12
N GLN A 51 -7.23 9.26 7.03
CA GLN A 51 -6.02 8.47 6.83
C GLN A 51 -5.45 8.63 5.40
N VAL A 52 -4.15 8.44 5.21
CA VAL A 52 -3.59 8.11 3.88
C VAL A 52 -3.07 6.68 3.88
N THR A 53 -3.31 5.95 2.79
CA THR A 53 -2.87 4.55 2.60
C THR A 53 -2.08 4.44 1.31
N TYR A 54 -0.93 3.77 1.34
CA TYR A 54 -0.14 3.54 0.13
C TYR A 54 0.70 2.27 0.24
N ILE A 55 1.13 1.74 -0.90
CA ILE A 55 1.95 0.53 -0.98
C ILE A 55 3.24 0.83 -1.75
N TRP A 56 4.39 0.46 -1.18
CA TRP A 56 5.66 0.41 -1.89
C TRP A 56 6.03 -1.02 -2.29
N GLY A 57 6.81 -1.16 -3.36
CA GLY A 57 7.49 -2.40 -3.74
C GLY A 57 9.00 -2.32 -3.46
N TRP A 58 9.56 -3.44 -3.00
CA TRP A 58 10.99 -3.63 -2.69
C TRP A 58 11.47 -4.97 -3.25
N GLU A 59 12.66 -5.06 -3.81
CA GLU A 59 13.25 -6.34 -4.24
C GLU A 59 13.53 -7.24 -3.04
N SER A 60 14.05 -6.63 -1.97
CA SER A 60 14.40 -7.29 -0.73
C SER A 60 14.31 -6.35 0.48
N TYR A 61 14.33 -6.93 1.68
CA TYR A 61 14.44 -6.15 2.92
C TYR A 61 15.74 -5.35 2.99
N GLU A 62 16.81 -5.86 2.39
CA GLU A 62 18.10 -5.19 2.31
C GLU A 62 18.01 -3.93 1.44
N GLU A 63 17.39 -4.01 0.24
CA GLU A 63 17.18 -2.84 -0.63
C GLU A 63 16.38 -1.76 0.12
N ARG A 64 15.28 -2.15 0.77
CA ARG A 64 14.47 -1.25 1.59
C ARG A 64 15.33 -0.52 2.62
N THR A 65 16.14 -1.25 3.38
CA THR A 65 16.97 -0.68 4.45
C THR A 65 18.01 0.28 3.90
N LYS A 66 18.71 -0.11 2.83
CA LYS A 66 19.72 0.72 2.13
C LYS A 66 19.12 2.02 1.59
N LYS A 67 17.93 1.97 1.01
CA LYS A 67 17.25 3.14 0.42
C LYS A 67 16.65 4.10 1.44
N MET A 68 16.25 3.60 2.61
CA MET A 68 15.60 4.42 3.64
C MET A 68 16.55 5.41 4.32
N ALA A 69 17.81 5.04 4.57
CA ALA A 69 18.74 5.92 5.28
C ALA A 69 19.06 7.21 4.50
N PRO A 70 19.45 7.16 3.20
CA PRO A 70 19.65 8.36 2.39
C PRO A 70 18.38 9.21 2.26
N TRP A 71 17.22 8.60 2.07
CA TRP A 71 15.94 9.32 2.03
C TRP A 71 15.68 10.10 3.32
N ARG A 72 15.97 9.49 4.48
CA ARG A 72 15.76 10.16 5.77
C ARG A 72 16.73 11.32 6.00
N ALA A 73 17.96 11.19 5.52
CA ALA A 73 19.02 12.17 5.69
C ALA A 73 18.97 13.34 4.68
N ASP A 74 18.07 13.31 3.70
CA ASP A 74 17.94 14.35 2.68
C ASP A 74 17.59 15.73 3.30
N PRO A 75 18.43 16.77 3.10
CA PRO A 75 18.17 18.10 3.64
C PRO A 75 16.94 18.77 3.00
N THR A 76 16.63 18.47 1.74
CA THR A 76 15.44 19.03 1.07
C THR A 76 14.16 18.45 1.65
N ARG A 77 14.19 17.17 2.05
CA ARG A 77 13.10 16.54 2.81
C ARG A 77 12.94 17.22 4.17
N ALA A 78 14.03 17.42 4.91
CA ALA A 78 13.98 18.07 6.21
C ALA A 78 13.39 19.49 6.12
N ALA A 79 13.82 20.27 5.13
CA ALA A 79 13.27 21.61 4.85
C ALA A 79 11.77 21.57 4.55
N LYS A 80 11.31 20.63 3.70
CA LYS A 80 9.88 20.52 3.38
C LYS A 80 9.03 20.11 4.58
N TRP A 81 9.56 19.27 5.47
CA TRP A 81 8.88 18.93 6.73
C TRP A 81 8.77 20.15 7.66
N ALA A 82 9.86 20.90 7.84
CA ALA A 82 9.82 22.13 8.63
C ALA A 82 8.81 23.16 8.10
N GLU A 83 8.75 23.34 6.78
CA GLU A 83 7.79 24.24 6.12
C GLU A 83 6.33 23.79 6.36
N THR A 84 6.05 22.50 6.15
CA THR A 84 4.68 21.95 6.14
C THR A 84 4.14 21.63 7.54
N GLU A 85 5.01 21.50 8.54
CA GLU A 85 4.65 21.18 9.92
C GLU A 85 4.79 22.38 10.87
N LYS A 86 4.98 23.60 10.34
CA LYS A 86 5.02 24.85 11.13
C LYS A 86 3.77 25.04 11.99
N ASP A 87 2.61 24.60 11.50
CA ASP A 87 1.31 24.67 12.17
C ASP A 87 0.99 23.37 12.93
N GLY A 88 2.02 22.68 13.40
CA GLY A 88 1.95 21.40 14.09
C GLY A 88 2.07 20.17 13.19
N PRO A 89 2.20 18.97 13.79
CA PRO A 89 2.43 17.73 13.06
C PRO A 89 1.24 17.37 12.16
N LEU A 90 1.54 16.94 10.93
CA LEU A 90 0.50 16.49 10.00
C LEU A 90 0.04 15.05 10.27
N VAL A 91 0.94 14.21 10.81
CA VAL A 91 0.67 12.78 11.03
C VAL A 91 0.67 12.49 12.53
N LYS A 92 -0.37 11.81 13.01
CA LYS A 92 -0.47 11.35 14.41
C LYS A 92 0.20 10.01 14.63
N ARG A 93 0.02 9.08 13.70
CA ARG A 93 0.53 7.71 13.83
C ARG A 93 0.77 7.09 12.48
N VAL A 94 1.81 6.26 12.41
CA VAL A 94 2.18 5.49 11.22
C VAL A 94 2.10 4.01 11.54
N TYR A 95 1.46 3.25 10.66
CA TYR A 95 1.50 1.80 10.63
C TYR A 95 2.19 1.36 9.33
N ASN A 96 2.99 0.31 9.42
CA ASN A 96 3.61 -0.31 8.26
C ASN A 96 3.68 -1.83 8.44
N GLN A 97 3.48 -2.53 7.32
CA GLN A 97 3.54 -3.99 7.24
C GLN A 97 4.35 -4.36 6.01
N LEU A 98 5.28 -5.29 6.15
CA LEU A 98 6.00 -5.88 5.02
C LEU A 98 5.36 -7.21 4.68
N MET A 99 4.94 -7.32 3.44
CA MET A 99 4.15 -8.43 2.92
C MET A 99 4.89 -9.08 1.76
N GLU A 100 4.72 -10.39 1.60
CA GLU A 100 5.20 -11.14 0.45
C GLU A 100 4.03 -11.50 -0.46
N PRO A 101 4.25 -11.58 -1.79
CA PRO A 101 3.19 -11.97 -2.69
C PRO A 101 2.84 -13.46 -2.56
N THR A 102 1.56 -13.77 -2.72
CA THR A 102 1.09 -15.15 -2.92
C THR A 102 1.43 -15.63 -4.33
N SER A 103 1.40 -16.95 -4.54
CA SER A 103 1.65 -17.56 -5.87
C SER A 103 0.63 -17.15 -6.95
N TYR A 104 -0.55 -16.66 -6.55
CA TYR A 104 -1.61 -16.20 -7.43
C TYR A 104 -1.72 -14.67 -7.50
N SER A 105 -0.75 -13.93 -6.97
CA SER A 105 -0.71 -12.46 -7.09
C SER A 105 -0.49 -12.03 -8.54
N GLN A 106 -1.45 -11.30 -9.12
CA GLN A 106 -1.38 -10.87 -10.52
C GLN A 106 -0.21 -9.91 -10.77
N LEU A 107 0.10 -9.02 -9.81
CA LEU A 107 1.22 -8.07 -9.91
C LEU A 107 2.53 -8.80 -10.20
N ASP A 108 2.77 -9.86 -9.43
CA ASP A 108 4.02 -10.61 -9.42
C ASP A 108 4.11 -11.60 -10.57
N ARG A 109 2.96 -11.98 -11.15
CA ARG A 109 2.89 -12.78 -12.37
C ARG A 109 3.03 -11.94 -13.64
N GLY A 110 3.19 -10.62 -13.52
CA GLY A 110 3.25 -9.71 -14.67
C GLY A 110 1.94 -9.65 -15.46
N GLU A 111 0.84 -10.09 -14.85
CA GLU A 111 -0.46 -10.10 -15.51
C GLU A 111 -1.01 -8.68 -15.54
N ALA A 112 -1.46 -8.26 -16.72
CA ALA A 112 -2.15 -6.99 -16.84
C ALA A 112 -3.40 -7.03 -15.95
N TYR A 113 -3.55 -6.04 -15.10
CA TYR A 113 -4.74 -5.86 -14.28
C TYR A 113 -5.92 -5.46 -15.16
N GLY A 114 -6.55 -6.43 -15.81
CA GLY A 114 -7.71 -6.26 -16.68
C GLY A 114 -7.47 -5.42 -17.96
N PRO A 115 -8.35 -5.53 -18.97
CA PRO A 115 -8.07 -5.00 -20.29
C PRO A 115 -7.99 -3.47 -20.46
N ASP A 116 -8.57 -2.60 -19.62
CA ASP A 116 -8.53 -1.15 -19.91
C ASP A 116 -8.60 -0.24 -18.66
N ALA A 117 -7.55 -0.24 -17.84
CA ALA A 117 -7.45 0.64 -16.67
C ALA A 117 -7.57 2.14 -16.97
N SER A 118 -7.24 2.54 -18.19
CA SER A 118 -7.20 3.93 -18.63
C SER A 118 -8.57 4.50 -19.02
N THR A 119 -9.60 3.66 -19.24
CA THR A 119 -10.83 4.08 -19.94
C THR A 119 -12.02 4.39 -19.03
N ARG A 120 -11.99 4.03 -17.74
CA ARG A 120 -13.08 4.35 -16.78
C ARG A 120 -12.60 5.30 -15.68
N LYS A 121 -13.22 6.47 -15.57
CA LYS A 121 -12.97 7.43 -14.47
C LYS A 121 -14.31 7.74 -13.78
N PRO A 122 -14.42 7.64 -12.43
CA PRO A 122 -13.39 7.24 -11.46
C PRO A 122 -13.20 5.72 -11.33
N TYR A 123 -11.98 5.31 -10.96
CA TYR A 123 -11.63 3.92 -10.62
C TYR A 123 -11.58 3.79 -9.08
N PHE A 124 -12.37 2.89 -8.51
CA PHE A 124 -12.33 2.60 -7.07
C PHE A 124 -11.38 1.44 -6.81
N PHE A 125 -10.64 1.51 -5.72
CA PHE A 125 -9.81 0.41 -5.26
C PHE A 125 -10.33 -0.06 -3.91
N GLU A 126 -10.45 -1.37 -3.77
CA GLU A 126 -10.91 -1.99 -2.53
C GLU A 126 -9.76 -2.81 -1.92
N LEU A 127 -9.16 -2.25 -0.87
CA LEU A 127 -8.17 -2.95 -0.06
C LEU A 127 -8.88 -3.75 1.02
N ARG A 128 -8.65 -5.06 1.03
CA ARG A 128 -9.24 -5.99 2.00
C ARG A 128 -8.16 -6.71 2.78
N GLU A 129 -8.43 -6.92 4.06
CA GLU A 129 -7.58 -7.70 4.97
C GLU A 129 -8.41 -8.79 5.61
N TYR A 130 -8.02 -10.04 5.37
CA TYR A 130 -8.64 -11.20 5.96
C TYR A 130 -7.71 -11.72 7.05
N GLN A 131 -8.06 -11.45 8.29
CA GLN A 131 -7.40 -12.07 9.44
C GLN A 131 -7.97 -13.47 9.64
N ALA A 132 -7.15 -14.49 9.42
CA ALA A 132 -7.54 -15.87 9.66
C ALA A 132 -7.54 -16.19 11.16
N MET A 133 -8.19 -17.28 11.57
CA MET A 133 -7.91 -17.83 12.89
C MET A 133 -6.48 -18.39 12.93
N PRO A 134 -5.82 -18.47 14.11
CA PRO A 134 -4.49 -19.05 14.23
C PRO A 134 -4.40 -20.43 13.56
N GLY A 135 -3.37 -20.63 12.74
CA GLY A 135 -3.15 -21.88 11.99
C GLY A 135 -4.09 -22.11 10.80
N LYS A 136 -4.97 -21.16 10.45
CA LYS A 136 -5.93 -21.30 9.33
C LYS A 136 -5.58 -20.48 8.10
N ILE A 137 -4.47 -19.73 8.11
CA ILE A 137 -4.09 -18.88 6.97
C ILE A 137 -3.91 -19.68 5.69
N GLN A 138 -3.30 -20.87 5.76
CA GLN A 138 -3.12 -21.74 4.59
C GLN A 138 -4.45 -22.13 3.94
N ASN A 139 -5.48 -22.44 4.74
CA ASN A 139 -6.80 -22.78 4.20
C ASN A 139 -7.41 -21.61 3.40
N ILE A 140 -7.18 -20.38 3.85
CA ILE A 140 -7.61 -19.19 3.12
C ILE A 140 -6.77 -19.04 1.84
N THR A 141 -5.45 -19.19 1.93
CA THR A 141 -4.54 -19.14 0.78
C THR A 141 -4.94 -20.12 -0.31
N ASP A 142 -5.17 -21.37 0.04
CA ASP A 142 -5.53 -22.44 -0.90
C ASP A 142 -6.88 -22.16 -1.54
N ARG A 143 -7.88 -21.72 -0.76
CA ARG A 143 -9.20 -21.35 -1.29
C ARG A 143 -9.10 -20.19 -2.28
N PHE A 144 -8.20 -19.22 -2.05
CA PHE A 144 -8.01 -18.13 -2.99
C PHE A 144 -7.35 -18.62 -4.29
N GLY A 145 -6.24 -19.34 -4.18
CA GLY A 145 -5.50 -19.86 -5.33
C GLY A 145 -6.28 -20.86 -6.18
N ASN A 146 -7.09 -21.71 -5.56
CA ASN A 146 -7.78 -22.80 -6.27
C ASN A 146 -9.20 -22.45 -6.74
N PHE A 147 -9.78 -21.35 -6.26
CA PHE A 147 -11.19 -21.05 -6.53
C PHE A 147 -11.52 -19.55 -6.58
N THR A 148 -11.14 -18.78 -5.55
CA THR A 148 -11.67 -17.42 -5.39
C THR A 148 -11.18 -16.49 -6.48
N CYS A 149 -9.90 -16.58 -6.87
CA CYS A 149 -9.34 -15.74 -7.94
C CYS A 149 -10.03 -16.00 -9.28
N ASP A 150 -10.34 -17.25 -9.61
CA ASP A 150 -11.08 -17.59 -10.83
C ASP A 150 -12.54 -17.12 -10.77
N ALA A 151 -13.19 -17.28 -9.61
CA ALA A 151 -14.54 -16.76 -9.39
C ALA A 151 -14.59 -15.24 -9.56
N PHE A 152 -13.66 -14.50 -8.97
CA PHE A 152 -13.53 -13.05 -9.15
C PHE A 152 -13.38 -12.68 -10.63
N LYS A 153 -12.49 -13.35 -11.35
CA LYS A 153 -12.31 -13.13 -12.79
C LYS A 153 -13.60 -13.38 -13.57
N LYS A 154 -14.31 -14.49 -13.29
CA LYS A 154 -15.60 -14.84 -13.91
C LYS A 154 -16.68 -13.78 -13.68
N HIS A 155 -16.68 -13.14 -12.52
CA HIS A 155 -17.66 -12.13 -12.14
C HIS A 155 -17.20 -10.68 -12.41
N GLY A 156 -16.09 -10.49 -13.13
CA GLY A 156 -15.62 -9.18 -13.55
C GLY A 156 -14.91 -8.36 -12.46
N PHE A 157 -14.56 -8.98 -11.32
CA PHE A 157 -13.69 -8.34 -10.34
C PHE A 157 -12.28 -8.26 -10.89
N ARG A 158 -11.72 -7.05 -10.93
CA ARG A 158 -10.32 -6.87 -11.30
C ARG A 158 -9.47 -6.97 -10.05
N GLN A 159 -8.45 -7.82 -10.13
CA GLN A 159 -7.59 -8.15 -9.01
C GLN A 159 -6.23 -7.51 -9.27
N VAL A 160 -5.62 -6.92 -8.24
CA VAL A 160 -4.35 -6.20 -8.36
C VAL A 160 -3.23 -6.96 -7.68
N GLY A 161 -3.46 -7.47 -6.49
CA GLY A 161 -2.45 -8.28 -5.82
C GLY A 161 -2.95 -8.89 -4.54
N TYR A 162 -2.21 -9.90 -4.10
CA TYR A 162 -2.55 -10.75 -2.96
C TYR A 162 -1.26 -11.04 -2.20
N TRP A 163 -1.25 -10.70 -0.93
CA TRP A 163 -0.05 -10.74 -0.12
C TRP A 163 -0.28 -11.34 1.27
N HIS A 164 0.70 -12.11 1.73
CA HIS A 164 0.79 -12.53 3.13
C HIS A 164 1.65 -11.56 3.90
N ASN A 165 1.18 -11.17 5.08
CA ASN A 165 1.99 -10.35 5.96
C ASN A 165 3.16 -11.17 6.54
N ARG A 166 4.35 -10.57 6.56
CA ARG A 166 5.58 -11.17 7.08
C ARG A 166 6.14 -10.44 8.29
N MET A 167 6.02 -9.12 8.34
CA MET A 167 6.54 -8.31 9.45
C MET A 167 5.63 -7.13 9.78
N GLY A 168 5.39 -6.92 11.07
CA GLY A 168 4.51 -5.88 11.60
C GLY A 168 3.03 -6.26 11.53
N GLY A 169 2.20 -5.88 12.49
CA GLY A 169 0.79 -6.31 12.54
C GLY A 169 0.63 -7.84 12.73
N ASN A 170 -0.51 -8.40 12.30
CA ASN A 170 -0.86 -9.82 12.48
C ASN A 170 -0.23 -10.72 11.40
N ASP A 171 0.37 -11.84 11.81
CA ASP A 171 1.11 -12.78 10.95
C ASP A 171 0.22 -13.73 10.11
N HIS A 172 -1.08 -13.81 10.43
CA HIS A 172 -2.07 -14.66 9.75
C HIS A 172 -3.08 -13.84 8.95
N VAL A 173 -2.59 -12.88 8.16
CA VAL A 173 -3.42 -12.00 7.33
C VAL A 173 -3.16 -12.26 5.84
N LEU A 174 -4.23 -12.39 5.08
CA LEU A 174 -4.23 -12.24 3.63
C LEU A 174 -4.72 -10.84 3.28
N THR A 175 -3.83 -10.00 2.77
CA THR A 175 -4.16 -8.67 2.26
C THR A 175 -4.30 -8.74 0.75
N TYR A 176 -5.36 -8.17 0.19
CA TYR A 176 -5.52 -8.12 -1.25
C TYR A 176 -6.20 -6.84 -1.72
N LEU A 177 -5.93 -6.49 -2.97
CA LEU A 177 -6.40 -5.25 -3.58
C LEU A 177 -7.21 -5.60 -4.84
N LEU A 178 -8.45 -5.13 -4.87
CA LEU A 178 -9.32 -5.17 -6.04
C LEU A 178 -9.45 -3.77 -6.66
N ALA A 179 -9.84 -3.71 -7.92
CA ALA A 179 -10.10 -2.50 -8.68
C ALA A 179 -11.36 -2.65 -9.55
#